data_AF-A0A2E0UWY7-F1
#
_entry.id   AF-A0A2E0UWY7-F1
#
_cell.length_a   1.000
_cell.length_b   1.000
_cell.length_c   1.000
_cell.angle_alpha   90.00
_cell.angle_beta   90.00
_cell.angle_gamma   90.00
#
_symmetry.space_group_name_H-M   'P 1'
#
loop_
_entity.id
_entity.type
_entity.pdbx_description
1 polymer ?
#
loop_
_entity_poly.entity_id
_entity_poly.type
_entity_poly.pdbx_seq_one_letter_code
_entity_poly.pdbx_strand_id
1 'polypeptide(L)' 'MVFGMIGGMLIFWIILIGLSILVVRSLFHAGQSTELKKPLSAQKILEERYARGEINQEQYKLMLKDIQ' A
#
# COMPACT_ATOMS: atom_id res chain seq x y z
N MET A 1 19.15 9.95 -44.47
CA MET A 1 19.61 10.20 -43.09
C MET A 1 18.54 10.94 -42.26
N VAL A 2 17.33 10.41 -42.18
CA VAL A 2 16.21 11.04 -41.43
C VAL A 2 15.71 10.13 -40.31
N PHE A 3 15.77 8.81 -40.52
CA PHE A 3 15.37 7.80 -39.54
C PHE A 3 16.17 7.83 -38.22
N GLY A 4 17.48 8.14 -38.27
CA GLY A 4 18.30 8.24 -37.06
C GLY A 4 17.93 9.44 -36.18
N MET A 5 17.51 10.54 -36.79
CA MET A 5 17.16 11.78 -36.08
C MET A 5 15.79 11.66 -35.40
N ILE A 6 14.83 11.01 -36.06
CA ILE A 6 13.50 10.74 -35.50
C ILE A 6 13.58 9.64 -34.43
N GLY A 7 14.39 8.60 -34.63
CA GLY A 7 14.57 7.51 -33.66
C GLY A 7 15.18 8.00 -32.34
N GLY A 8 16.20 8.84 -32.39
CA GLY A 8 16.81 9.42 -31.17
C GLY A 8 15.85 10.29 -30.37
N MET A 9 14.99 11.07 -31.05
CA MET A 9 13.99 11.91 -30.40
C MET A 9 12.90 11.08 -29.72
N LEU A 10 12.44 9.99 -30.35
CA LEU A 10 11.46 9.07 -29.76
C LEU A 10 12.01 8.37 -28.52
N ILE A 11 13.26 7.91 -28.57
CA ILE A 11 13.91 7.26 -27.41
C ILE A 11 14.01 8.25 -26.24
N PHE A 12 14.41 9.49 -26.51
CA PHE A 12 14.46 10.54 -25.49
C PHE A 12 13.09 10.77 -24.84
N TRP A 13 12.00 10.85 -25.63
CA TRP A 13 10.65 10.99 -25.09
C TRP A 13 10.19 9.78 -24.28
N ILE A 14 10.50 8.55 -24.71
CA ILE A 14 10.18 7.33 -23.95
C ILE A 14 10.88 7.34 -22.59
N ILE A 15 12.17 7.69 -22.56
CA ILE A 15 12.94 7.79 -21.32
C ILE A 15 12.35 8.88 -20.42
N LEU A 16 12.04 10.05 -20.97
CA LEU A 16 11.49 11.17 -20.22
C LEU A 16 10.13 10.85 -19.61
N ILE A 17 9.24 10.20 -20.37
CA ILE A 17 7.94 9.73 -19.88
C ILE A 17 8.13 8.65 -18.81
N GLY A 18 9.02 7.68 -19.03
CA GLY A 18 9.33 6.63 -18.06
C GLY A 18 9.83 7.19 -16.73
N LEU A 19 10.76 8.16 -16.77
CA LEU A 19 11.30 8.81 -15.59
C LEU A 19 10.24 9.62 -14.86
N SER A 20 9.39 10.35 -15.60
CA SER A 20 8.26 11.09 -15.04
C SER A 20 7.29 10.15 -14.31
N ILE A 21 6.93 9.01 -14.91
CA ILE A 21 6.05 8.01 -14.29
C ILE A 21 6.70 7.43 -13.03
N LEU A 22 8.02 7.21 -13.04
CA LEU A 22 8.76 6.68 -11.88
C LEU A 22 8.72 7.67 -10.70
N VAL A 23 9.01 8.95 -10.95
CA VAL A 23 8.93 10.00 -9.92
C VAL A 23 7.51 10.12 -9.38
N VAL A 24 6.52 10.19 -10.27
CA VAL A 24 5.11 10.25 -9.90
C VAL A 24 4.71 9.01 -9.08
N ARG A 25 5.06 7.80 -9.53
CA ARG A 25 4.81 6.57 -8.77
C ARG A 25 5.51 6.56 -7.43
N SER A 26 6.75 7.05 -7.33
CA SER A 26 7.51 7.09 -6.08
C SER A 26 6.87 8.05 -5.08
N LEU A 27 6.41 9.22 -5.53
CA LEU A 27 5.68 10.17 -4.69
C LEU A 27 4.32 9.62 -4.25
N PHE A 28 3.57 8.97 -5.14
CA PHE A 28 2.30 8.33 -4.79
C PHE A 28 2.46 7.05 -3.95
N HIS A 29 3.54 6.27 -4.13
CA HIS A 29 3.89 5.12 -3.29
C HIS A 29 4.47 5.53 -1.93
N ALA A 30 4.98 6.75 -1.76
CA ALA A 30 5.35 7.25 -0.44
C ALA A 30 4.11 7.56 0.43
N GLY A 31 3.00 7.97 -0.19
CA GLY A 31 1.70 8.14 0.49
C GLY A 31 0.88 6.86 0.57
N GLN A 32 1.07 5.93 -0.38
CA GLN A 32 0.75 4.53 -0.20
C GLN A 32 1.97 3.82 0.40
N SER A 33 2.32 4.19 1.63
CA SER A 33 2.65 3.12 2.57
C SER A 33 1.49 2.16 2.47
N THR A 34 1.71 1.14 1.66
CA THR A 34 1.04 -0.12 1.73
C THR A 34 1.36 -0.59 3.15
N GLU A 35 0.66 -0.03 4.15
CA GLU A 35 -0.28 -0.84 4.90
C GLU A 35 -0.93 -1.69 3.81
N LEU A 36 -0.26 -2.80 3.49
CA LEU A 36 -0.94 -4.03 3.27
C LEU A 36 -2.03 -3.92 4.31
N LYS A 37 -3.27 -3.74 3.83
CA LYS A 37 -4.43 -4.15 4.59
C LYS A 37 -4.19 -5.63 4.83
N LYS A 38 -3.24 -5.93 5.73
CA LYS A 38 -3.15 -7.14 6.49
C LYS A 38 -4.57 -7.17 7.02
N PRO A 39 -5.41 -8.09 6.54
CA PRO A 39 -6.83 -8.10 6.85
C PRO A 39 -6.90 -7.83 8.33
N LEU A 40 -7.51 -6.70 8.76
CA LEU A 40 -7.29 -6.11 10.09
C LEU A 40 -7.11 -7.26 11.06
N SER A 41 -5.86 -7.46 11.55
CA SER A 41 -5.50 -8.67 12.28
C SER A 41 -6.63 -8.93 13.26
N ALA A 42 -7.19 -10.14 13.32
CA ALA A 42 -8.43 -10.36 14.07
C ALA A 42 -8.31 -9.81 15.52
N GLN A 43 -7.10 -9.77 16.07
CA GLN A 43 -6.70 -9.01 17.25
C GLN A 43 -7.12 -7.51 17.26
N LYS A 44 -6.84 -6.73 16.21
CA LYS A 44 -7.18 -5.31 16.09
C LYS A 44 -8.70 -5.08 16.06
N ILE A 45 -9.45 -6.01 15.46
CA ILE A 45 -10.92 -5.99 15.50
C ILE A 45 -11.43 -6.24 16.93
N LEU A 46 -10.82 -7.19 17.64
CA LEU A 46 -11.15 -7.46 19.04
C LEU A 46 -10.83 -6.27 19.95
N GLU A 47 -9.68 -5.62 19.76
CA GLU A 47 -9.28 -4.43 20.51
C GLU A 47 -10.28 -3.29 20.32
N GLU A 48 -10.72 -3.05 19.08
CA GLU A 48 -11.69 -2.00 18.78
C GLU A 48 -13.05 -2.29 19.44
N ARG A 49 -13.51 -3.55 19.41
CA ARG A 49 -14.76 -3.95 20.08
C ARG A 49 -14.66 -3.87 21.61
N TYR A 50 -13.50 -4.21 22.17
CA TYR A 50 -13.25 -4.07 23.60
C TYR A 50 -13.25 -2.60 24.02
N ALA A 51 -12.59 -1.73 23.24
CA ALA A 51 -12.57 -0.28 23.49
C ALA A 51 -13.97 0.37 23.37
N ARG A 52 -14.81 -0.14 22.46
CA ARG A 52 -16.22 0.24 22.35
C ARG A 52 -17.10 -0.33 23.47
N GLY A 53 -16.59 -1.26 24.27
CA GLY A 53 -17.35 -1.96 25.32
C GLY A 53 -18.34 -2.99 24.79
N GLU A 54 -18.23 -3.38 23.52
CA GLU A 54 -19.08 -4.42 22.90
C GLU A 54 -18.75 -5.82 23.44
N ILE A 55 -17.51 -6.03 23.90
CA ILE A 55 -17.05 -7.29 24.49
C ILE A 55 -16.36 -7.03 25.84
N ASN A 56 -16.51 -7.98 26.77
CA ASN A 56 -15.82 -7.93 28.06
C ASN A 56 -14.38 -8.47 27.95
N GLN A 57 -13.55 -8.17 28.95
CA GLN A 57 -12.15 -8.59 29.03
C GLN A 57 -11.97 -10.12 28.93
N GLU A 58 -12.91 -10.90 29.48
CA GLU A 58 -12.87 -12.36 29.38
C GLU A 58 -13.08 -12.86 27.95
N GLN A 59 -14.07 -12.30 27.24
CA GLN A 59 -14.35 -12.64 25.84
C GLN A 59 -13.18 -12.23 24.94
N TYR A 60 -12.60 -11.04 25.18
CA TYR A 60 -11.39 -10.59 24.50
C TYR A 60 -10.24 -11.59 24.65
N LYS A 61 -9.95 -12.05 25.88
CA LYS A 61 -8.88 -13.01 26.14
C LYS A 61 -9.12 -14.38 25.50
N LEU A 62 -10.36 -14.86 25.48
CA LEU A 62 -10.71 -16.13 24.84
C LEU A 62 -10.49 -16.07 23.33
N MET A 63 -11.01 -15.02 22.67
CA MET A 63 -10.86 -14.85 21.23
C MET A 63 -9.41 -14.57 20.82
N LEU A 64 -8.65 -13.85 21.64
CA LEU A 64 -7.23 -13.60 21.39
C LEU A 64 -6.39 -14.89 21.45
N LYS A 65 -6.74 -15.83 22.33
CA LYS A 65 -6.12 -17.17 22.37
C LYS A 65 -6.50 -18.06 21.19
N ASP A 66 -7.66 -17.84 20.59
CA ASP A 66 -8.16 -18.62 19.45
C ASP A 66 -7.50 -18.20 18.13
N ILE A 67 -7.11 -16.92 18.03
CA ILE A 67 -6.46 -16.34 16.85
C ILE A 67 -4.93 -16.58 16.84
N GLN A 68 -4.34 -16.83 18.02
CA GLN A 68 -2.90 -17.03 18.20
C GLN A 68 -2.48 -18.47 17.92
#